data_AF-A0A538G4A8-F1
#
_entry.id   AF-A0A538G4A8-F1
#
_cell.length_a   1.000
_cell.length_b   1.000
_cell.length_c   1.000
_cell.angle_alpha   90.00
_cell.angle_beta   90.00
_cell.angle_gamma   90.00
#
_symmetry.space_group_name_H-M   'P 1'
#
loop_
_entity.id
_entity.type
_entity.pdbx_description
1 polymer ?
#
loop_
_entity_poly.entity_id
_entity_poly.type
_entity_poly.pdbx_seq_one_letter_code
_entity_poly.pdbx_strand_id
1 'polypeptide(L)' 'MAECQTCGGSFDECAYQVIVWGLGSFDSVECAEKAMQRQARRAAAAATLAEPPSKSTTPPRAVGAALDDRKES' A
#
# COMPACT_ATOMS: atom_id res chain seq x y z
N MET A 1 5.20 29.08 18.89
CA MET A 1 4.54 27.84 19.39
C MET A 1 4.13 27.02 18.18
N ALA A 2 4.42 25.72 18.17
CA ALA A 2 4.15 24.84 17.03
C ALA A 2 2.96 23.91 17.34
N GLU A 3 2.35 23.34 16.30
CA GLU A 3 1.22 22.42 16.45
C GLU A 3 1.61 21.02 15.97
N CYS A 4 1.29 20.01 16.79
CA CYS A 4 1.59 18.61 16.48
C CYS A 4 0.64 18.11 15.39
N GLN A 5 1.20 17.73 14.24
CA GLN A 5 0.43 17.27 13.08
C GLN A 5 -0.32 15.95 13.31
N THR A 6 -0.08 15.28 14.44
CA THR A 6 -0.78 14.04 14.81
C THR A 6 -1.97 14.28 15.72
N CYS A 7 -1.81 15.09 16.77
CA CYS A 7 -2.81 15.27 17.83
C CYS A 7 -3.42 16.68 17.89
N GLY A 8 -2.89 17.65 17.13
CA GLY A 8 -3.31 19.06 17.19
C GLY A 8 -2.89 19.78 18.47
N GLY A 9 -2.10 19.13 19.33
CA GLY A 9 -1.57 19.72 20.55
C GLY A 9 -0.54 20.80 20.24
N SER A 10 -0.62 21.93 20.94
CA SER A 10 0.39 22.97 20.89
C SER A 10 1.61 22.56 21.70
N PHE A 11 2.80 22.72 21.14
CA PHE A 11 4.07 22.46 21.82
C PHE A 11 5.07 23.58 21.61
N ASP A 12 6.06 23.65 22.50
CA ASP A 12 7.10 24.66 22.45
C ASP A 12 8.07 24.39 21.28
N GLU A 13 8.24 25.38 20.41
CA GLU A 13 9.15 25.30 19.27
C GLU A 13 10.63 25.37 19.71
N CYS A 14 10.90 25.85 20.92
CA CYS A 14 12.23 25.92 21.50
C CYS A 14 12.61 24.66 22.29
N ALA A 15 11.67 23.72 22.50
CA ALA A 15 11.93 22.45 23.16
C ALA A 15 12.52 21.41 22.20
N TYR A 16 12.97 20.27 22.74
CA TYR A 16 13.38 19.14 21.91
C TYR A 16 12.18 18.58 21.14
N GLN A 17 12.33 18.46 19.82
CA GLN A 17 11.27 18.00 18.91
C GLN A 17 11.73 16.77 18.12
N VAL A 18 10.78 15.93 17.73
CA VAL A 18 11.02 14.85 16.78
C VAL A 18 10.63 15.34 15.39
N ILE A 19 11.58 15.33 14.45
CA ILE A 19 11.34 15.73 13.06
C ILE A 19 11.37 14.47 12.18
N VAL A 20 10.29 14.25 11.45
CA VAL A 20 10.24 13.21 10.42
C VAL A 20 10.13 13.87 9.06
N TRP A 21 11.15 13.68 8.22
CA TRP A 21 11.21 14.24 6.88
C TRP A 21 9.96 13.87 6.07
N GLY A 22 9.27 14.88 5.53
CA GLY A 22 8.03 14.70 4.76
C GLY A 22 6.75 14.53 5.58
N LEU A 23 6.84 14.46 6.92
CA LEU A 23 5.68 14.34 7.81
C LEU A 23 5.53 15.50 8.80
N GLY A 24 6.62 16.17 9.15
CA GLY A 24 6.63 17.36 10.00
C GLY A 24 7.31 17.16 11.35
N SER A 25 7.00 18.05 12.29
CA SER A 25 7.53 18.11 13.65
C SER A 25 6.50 17.65 14.68
N PHE A 26 6.98 16.95 15.71
CA PHE A 26 6.15 16.35 16.75
C PHE A 26 6.77 16.58 18.14
N ASP A 27 5.91 16.74 19.15
CA ASP A 27 6.32 16.91 20.55
C ASP A 27 6.81 15.63 21.23
N SER A 28 6.48 14.47 20.64
CA SER A 28 6.68 13.15 21.24
C SER A 28 6.90 12.09 20.17
N VAL A 29 7.65 11.06 20.54
CA VAL A 29 7.92 9.89 19.67
C VAL A 29 6.62 9.18 19.31
N GLU A 30 5.68 9.04 20.25
CA GLU A 30 4.38 8.40 19.99
C GLU A 30 3.59 9.13 18.89
N CYS A 31 3.63 10.46 18.87
CA CYS A 31 2.97 11.25 17.83
C CYS A 31 3.64 11.06 16.46
N ALA A 32 4.97 11.01 16.42
CA ALA A 32 5.72 10.73 15.19
C ALA A 32 5.43 9.31 14.65
N GLU A 33 5.41 8.30 15.51
CA GLU A 33 5.12 6.91 15.12
C GLU A 33 3.71 6.76 14.53
N LYS A 34 2.71 7.38 15.17
CA LYS A 34 1.33 7.40 14.65
C LYS A 34 1.26 8.08 13.28
N ALA A 35 2.01 9.16 13.04
CA ALA A 35 2.09 9.81 11.74
C ALA A 35 2.68 8.88 10.68
N MET A 36 3.81 8.23 10.99
CA MET A 36 4.45 7.26 10.08
C MET A 36 3.52 6.10 9.74
N GLN A 37 2.81 5.55 10.74
CA GLN A 37 1.88 4.44 10.52
C GLN A 37 0.69 4.86 9.64
N ARG A 38 0.20 6.09 9.79
CA ARG A 38 -0.83 6.66 8.88
C ARG A 38 -0.30 6.79 7.45
N GLN A 39 0.93 7.25 7.25
CA GLN A 39 1.54 7.32 5.92
C GLN A 39 1.70 5.93 5.30
N ALA A 40 2.21 4.95 6.06
CA ALA A 40 2.36 3.57 5.59
C ALA A 40 1.02 2.98 5.14
N ARG A 41 -0.06 3.20 5.91
CA ARG A 41 -1.42 2.79 5.53
C ARG A 41 -1.90 3.44 4.24
N ARG A 42 -1.65 4.75 4.07
CA ARG A 42 -2.01 5.47 2.83
C ARG A 42 -1.21 4.95 1.63
N ALA A 43 0.08 4.66 1.80
CA ALA A 43 0.93 4.10 0.76
C ALA A 43 0.45 2.70 0.35
N ALA A 44 0.11 1.84 1.31
CA ALA A 44 -0.46 0.52 1.04
C ALA A 44 -1.80 0.60 0.30
N ALA A 45 -2.69 1.51 0.72
CA ALA A 45 -3.97 1.72 0.04
C ALA A 45 -3.79 2.25 -1.39
N ALA A 46 -2.83 3.15 -1.62
CA ALA A 46 -2.50 3.63 -2.96
C ALA A 46 -1.95 2.50 -3.84
N ALA A 47 -1.11 1.61 -3.30
CA ALA A 47 -0.62 0.45 -4.03
C ALA A 47 -1.76 -0.49 -4.45
N THR A 48 -2.74 -0.73 -3.58
CA THR A 48 -3.91 -1.57 -3.91
C THR A 48 -4.84 -0.95 -4.97
N LEU A 49 -4.94 0.38 -5.02
CA LEU A 49 -5.75 1.08 -6.04
C LEU A 49 -5.02 1.20 -7.39
N ALA A 50 -3.70 1.10 -7.39
CA ALA A 50 -2.87 1.22 -8.59
C ALA A 50 -2.70 -0.10 -9.35
N GLU A 51 -3.24 -1.22 -8.87
CA GLU A 51 -3.19 -2.49 -9.60
C GLU A 51 -4.14 -2.41 -10.81
N PRO A 52 -3.64 -2.34 -12.06
CA PRO A 52 -4.52 -2.42 -13.22
C PRO A 52 -5.16 -3.82 -13.23
N PRO A 53 -6.40 -3.98 -13.72
CA PRO A 53 -6.98 -5.31 -13.86
C PRO A 53 -6.06 -6.13 -14.77
N SER A 54 -5.34 -7.07 -14.16
CA SER A 54 -4.57 -8.09 -14.87
C SER A 54 -5.55 -8.77 -15.82
N LYS A 55 -5.39 -8.53 -17.12
CA LYS A 55 -6.15 -9.22 -18.15
C LYS A 55 -5.83 -10.71 -18.00
N SER A 56 -6.73 -11.45 -17.34
CA SER A 56 -6.72 -12.90 -17.34
C SER A 56 -6.95 -13.36 -18.77
N THR A 57 -5.87 -13.56 -19.52
CA THR A 57 -5.88 -14.42 -20.70
C THR A 57 -6.01 -15.84 -20.18
N THR A 58 -7.25 -16.30 -20.08
CA THR A 58 -7.57 -17.72 -19.99
C THR A 58 -6.97 -18.41 -21.22
N PRO A 59 -6.05 -19.38 -21.09
CA PRO A 59 -5.67 -20.20 -22.24
C PRO A 59 -6.92 -20.96 -22.70
N PRO A 60 -7.21 -21.03 -24.01
CA PRO A 60 -8.37 -21.75 -24.50
C PRO A 60 -8.24 -23.22 -24.07
N ARG A 61 -9.28 -23.66 -23.36
CA ARG A 61 -9.49 -25.04 -22.93
C ARG A 61 -9.52 -25.90 -24.20
N ALA A 62 -8.43 -26.64 -24.46
CA ALA A 62 -8.41 -27.66 -25.51
C ALA A 62 -9.35 -28.80 -25.07
N VAL A 63 -10.59 -28.76 -25.56
CA VAL A 63 -11.56 -29.85 -25.47
C VAL A 63 -11.74 -30.45 -26.86
N GLY A 64 -11.58 -31.77 -26.92
CA GLY A 64 -11.98 -32.62 -28.03
C GLY A 64 -10.85 -32.87 -29.05
N ALA A 65 -10.71 -34.05 -29.62
CA ALA A 65 -11.43 -35.30 -29.48
C ALA A 65 -10.55 -36.40 -30.09
N ALA A 66 -10.82 -37.64 -29.67
CA ALA A 66 -10.19 -38.85 -30.18
C ALA A 66 -10.11 -38.87 -31.71
N LEU A 67 -8.95 -39.26 -32.24
CA LEU A 67 -8.80 -39.69 -33.63
C LEU A 67 -9.18 -41.17 -33.70
N ASP A 68 -10.15 -41.40 -34.57
CA ASP A 68 -10.82 -42.64 -34.91
C ASP A 68 -9.95 -43.54 -35.81
N ASP A 69 -10.13 -44.86 -35.61
CA ASP A 69 -10.11 -45.97 -36.58
C ASP A 69 -9.19 -45.95 -37.81
N ARG A 70 -8.33 -46.99 -37.95
CA ARG A 70 -8.06 -47.61 -39.26
C ARG A 70 -7.54 -49.06 -39.22
N LYS A 71 -8.51 -49.93 -39.52
CA LYS A 71 -8.56 -51.31 -40.06
C LYS A 71 -7.40 -51.84 -40.96
N GLU A 72 -7.25 -53.18 -40.91
CA GLU A 72 -6.59 -54.16 -41.85
C GLU A 72 -5.03 -54.18 -41.90
N SER A 73 -4.30 -55.31 -41.82
CA SER A 73 -4.55 -56.74 -42.14
C SER A 73 -3.72 -57.68 -41.26
#